data_AF-A0A7D5RJL3-F1
#
_entry.id   AF-A0A7D5RJL3-F1
#
_cell.length_a   1.000
_cell.length_b   1.000
_cell.length_c   1.000
_cell.angle_alpha   90.00
_cell.angle_beta   90.00
_cell.angle_gamma   90.00
#
_symmetry.space_group_name_H-M   'P 1'
#
loop_
_entity.id
_entity.type
_entity.pdbx_description
1 polymer ?
#
loop_
_entity_poly.entity_id
_entity_poly.type
_entity_poly.pdbx_seq_one_letter_code
_entity_poly.pdbx_strand_id
1 'polypeptide(L)'
;MLGMAGRVRPYSHESRKERSGSRPQSGGPVYNSYLYQDELVGIIPAGATADDSLARVTAYVNSWIRKQLVIHEATKNIDINEAEVERKVLDYRYSLIGYEYQNYYIQKNLNDSVSDKEIQDYYNSRQDNFILKQNIVRGTYIKVPKEAPAPSALKT
;
A
#
# COMPACT_ATOMS: atom_id res chain seq x y z
N MET A 1 17.76 61.89 7.46
CA MET A 1 18.17 61.63 6.05
C MET A 1 17.94 60.16 5.78
N LEU A 2 17.27 59.86 4.65
CA LEU A 2 17.16 58.59 3.89
C LEU A 2 16.89 57.31 4.71
N GLY A 3 15.75 56.63 4.62
CA GLY A 3 14.89 56.40 3.46
C GLY A 3 15.34 55.14 2.72
N MET A 4 14.52 54.08 2.73
CA MET A 4 14.25 53.19 1.60
C MET A 4 13.23 52.13 2.02
N ALA A 5 11.98 52.38 1.63
CA ALA A 5 10.85 51.49 1.72
C ALA A 5 10.96 50.38 0.66
N GLY A 6 10.95 49.12 1.09
CA GLY A 6 10.78 47.96 0.20
C GLY A 6 9.31 47.79 -0.17
N ARG A 7 8.95 48.29 -1.35
CA ARG A 7 7.61 48.27 -1.96
C ARG A 7 7.11 46.83 -2.17
N VAL A 8 6.15 46.39 -1.36
CA VAL A 8 5.32 45.21 -1.62
C VAL A 8 4.54 45.47 -2.91
N ARG A 9 4.72 44.65 -3.95
CA ARG A 9 3.92 44.80 -5.18
C ARG A 9 2.50 44.31 -4.90
N PRO A 10 1.45 45.12 -5.13
CA PRO A 10 0.09 44.62 -5.05
C PRO A 10 -0.16 43.72 -6.27
N TYR A 11 -0.62 42.49 -6.03
CA TYR A 11 -1.16 41.64 -7.08
C TYR A 11 -2.48 42.27 -7.55
N SER A 12 -2.43 42.90 -8.72
CA SER A 12 -3.57 43.44 -9.44
C SER A 12 -4.49 42.30 -9.90
N HIS A 13 -5.77 42.47 -9.61
CA HIS A 13 -6.86 41.71 -10.22
C HIS A 13 -6.75 41.80 -11.75
N GLU A 14 -6.61 40.67 -12.44
CA GLU A 14 -7.03 40.58 -13.84
C GLU A 14 -7.52 39.18 -14.20
N SER A 15 -8.80 39.18 -14.60
CA SER A 15 -9.39 38.32 -15.62
C SER A 15 -9.60 36.84 -15.30
N ARG A 16 -10.79 36.61 -14.73
CA ARG A 16 -11.66 35.44 -14.90
C ARG A 16 -11.53 34.84 -16.32
N LYS A 17 -10.76 33.76 -16.47
CA LYS A 17 -10.96 32.80 -17.55
C LYS A 17 -11.99 31.78 -17.09
N GLU A 18 -13.21 31.94 -17.59
CA GLU A 18 -14.21 30.87 -17.56
C GLU A 18 -13.64 29.66 -18.29
N ARG A 19 -13.21 28.65 -17.53
CA ARG A 19 -13.09 27.29 -18.07
C ARG A 19 -14.41 26.60 -17.83
N SER A 20 -15.20 26.54 -18.90
CA SER A 20 -16.24 25.55 -19.10
C SER A 20 -15.66 24.17 -18.75
N GLY A 21 -16.16 23.58 -17.67
CA GLY A 21 -15.81 22.26 -17.19
C GLY A 21 -17.05 21.70 -16.53
N SER A 22 -17.59 20.65 -17.15
CA SER A 22 -18.80 19.93 -16.77
C SER A 22 -18.90 19.76 -15.25
N ARG A 23 -20.06 20.11 -14.67
CA ARG A 23 -20.35 19.86 -13.25
C ARG A 23 -20.09 18.38 -12.93
N PRO A 24 -19.18 18.04 -12.01
CA PRO A 24 -19.04 16.65 -11.58
C PRO A 24 -20.35 16.24 -10.91
N GLN A 25 -20.88 15.09 -11.32
CA GLN A 25 -22.14 14.56 -10.80
C GLN A 25 -21.95 14.24 -9.32
N SER A 26 -22.63 15.01 -8.47
CA SER A 26 -22.54 14.92 -7.02
C SER A 26 -23.12 13.60 -6.53
N GLY A 27 -22.28 12.73 -5.95
CA GLY A 27 -22.74 11.67 -5.05
C GLY A 27 -23.32 12.34 -3.79
N GLY A 28 -24.56 11.98 -3.44
CA GLY A 28 -25.40 12.74 -2.52
C GLY A 28 -24.80 13.09 -1.14
N PRO A 29 -25.31 14.15 -0.48
CA PRO A 29 -24.75 14.68 0.75
C PRO A 29 -25.01 13.76 1.96
N VAL A 30 -23.99 13.59 2.80
CA VAL A 30 -24.13 13.08 4.18
C VAL A 30 -23.57 14.16 5.11
N TYR A 31 -24.46 14.90 5.78
CA TYR A 31 -24.15 15.79 6.91
C TYR A 31 -22.90 16.71 6.73
N ASN A 32 -22.77 17.39 5.58
CA ASN A 32 -21.70 18.32 5.18
C ASN A 32 -20.38 17.75 4.61
N SER A 33 -20.24 16.43 4.46
CA SER A 33 -19.10 15.84 3.74
C SER A 33 -19.44 15.52 2.28
N TYR A 34 -18.52 15.80 1.36
CA TYR A 34 -18.67 15.51 -0.07
C TYR A 34 -17.65 14.45 -0.49
N LEU A 35 -18.10 13.45 -1.24
CA LEU A 35 -17.23 12.50 -1.93
C LEU A 35 -17.10 12.97 -3.39
N TYR A 36 -15.90 13.37 -3.78
CA TYR A 36 -15.68 13.85 -5.15
C TYR A 36 -15.31 12.70 -6.08
N GLN A 37 -15.71 12.82 -7.34
CA GLN A 37 -15.44 11.80 -8.35
C GLN A 37 -13.93 11.57 -8.57
N ASP A 38 -13.11 12.60 -8.32
CA ASP A 38 -11.65 12.52 -8.38
C ASP A 38 -11.05 11.65 -7.26
N GLU A 39 -11.75 11.48 -6.14
CA GLU A 39 -11.36 10.56 -5.05
C GLU A 39 -11.70 9.09 -5.38
N LEU A 40 -12.41 8.85 -6.48
CA LEU A 40 -12.65 7.51 -7.03
C LEU A 40 -11.56 7.08 -8.04
N VAL A 41 -10.66 8.00 -8.41
CA VAL A 41 -9.57 7.74 -9.36
C VAL A 41 -8.54 6.81 -8.70
N GLY A 42 -8.23 5.70 -9.37
CA GLY A 42 -7.29 4.68 -8.88
C GLY A 42 -7.93 3.50 -8.14
N ILE A 43 -9.24 3.52 -7.90
CA ILE A 43 -9.99 2.37 -7.31
C ILE A 43 -10.25 1.29 -8.36
N ILE A 44 -10.30 1.66 -9.63
CA ILE A 44 -10.56 0.76 -10.76
C ILE A 44 -9.22 0.43 -11.44
N PRO A 45 -8.76 -0.83 -11.42
CA PRO A 45 -7.54 -1.23 -12.12
C PRO A 45 -7.74 -1.16 -13.64
N ALA A 46 -6.66 -0.91 -14.37
CA ALA A 46 -6.69 -0.93 -15.83
C ALA A 46 -7.11 -2.34 -16.31
N GLY A 47 -8.24 -2.42 -17.03
CA GLY A 47 -8.79 -3.68 -17.57
C GLY A 47 -9.99 -4.27 -16.79
N ALA A 48 -10.55 -3.57 -15.80
CA ALA A 48 -11.75 -4.03 -15.10
C ALA A 48 -12.99 -4.07 -16.02
N THR A 49 -13.87 -5.05 -15.82
CA THR A 49 -15.18 -5.10 -16.51
C THR A 49 -16.14 -4.06 -15.92
N ALA A 50 -17.21 -3.71 -16.65
CA ALA A 50 -18.19 -2.72 -16.21
C ALA A 50 -18.87 -3.11 -14.88
N ASP A 51 -19.28 -4.37 -14.75
CA ASP A 51 -19.96 -4.87 -13.55
C ASP A 51 -19.03 -4.89 -12.33
N ASP A 52 -17.78 -5.30 -12.52
CA ASP A 52 -16.76 -5.35 -11.48
C ASP A 52 -16.33 -3.95 -11.04
N SER A 53 -16.27 -3.00 -11.99
CA SER A 53 -16.05 -1.58 -11.69
C SER A 53 -17.19 -0.99 -10.86
N LEU A 54 -18.45 -1.28 -11.23
CA LEU A 54 -19.62 -0.81 -10.50
C LEU A 54 -19.62 -1.37 -9.06
N ALA A 55 -19.38 -2.67 -8.89
CA ALA A 55 -19.32 -3.30 -7.57
C ALA A 55 -18.25 -2.68 -6.67
N ARG A 56 -17.05 -2.39 -7.20
CA ARG A 56 -15.95 -1.74 -6.46
C ARG A 56 -16.30 -0.32 -6.05
N VAL A 57 -16.86 0.47 -6.97
CA VAL A 57 -17.29 1.85 -6.67
C VAL A 57 -18.37 1.84 -5.60
N THR A 58 -19.39 0.99 -5.72
CA THR A 58 -20.45 0.87 -4.70
C THR A 58 -19.88 0.45 -3.34
N ALA A 59 -18.96 -0.51 -3.30
CA ALA A 59 -18.31 -0.94 -2.06
C ALA A 59 -17.51 0.21 -1.41
N TYR A 60 -16.78 0.99 -2.20
CA TYR A 60 -16.03 2.14 -1.72
C TYR A 60 -16.93 3.24 -1.17
N VAL A 61 -17.97 3.63 -1.93
CA VAL A 61 -18.95 4.64 -1.51
C VAL A 61 -19.62 4.22 -0.19
N ASN A 62 -20.05 2.96 -0.09
CA ASN A 62 -20.65 2.43 1.14
C ASN A 62 -19.67 2.45 2.34
N SER A 63 -18.40 2.14 2.10
CA SER A 63 -17.35 2.23 3.13
C SER A 63 -17.13 3.67 3.58
N TRP A 64 -17.08 4.61 2.63
CA TRP A 64 -16.94 6.04 2.91
C TRP A 64 -18.13 6.57 3.73
N ILE A 65 -19.37 6.27 3.34
CA ILE A 65 -20.58 6.67 4.09
C ILE A 65 -20.53 6.15 5.53
N ARG A 66 -20.17 4.87 5.72
CA ARG A 66 -20.05 4.29 7.07
C ARG A 66 -19.01 5.01 7.92
N LYS A 67 -17.84 5.35 7.35
CA LYS A 67 -16.81 6.12 8.06
C LYS A 67 -17.32 7.50 8.47
N GLN A 68 -17.98 8.22 7.57
CA GLN A 68 -18.55 9.54 7.86
C GLN A 68 -19.59 9.47 8.98
N LEU A 69 -20.47 8.45 8.96
CA LEU A 69 -21.46 8.27 10.01
C LEU A 69 -20.82 8.00 11.38
N VAL A 70 -19.78 7.15 11.41
CA VAL A 70 -19.03 6.88 12.65
C VAL A 70 -18.36 8.14 13.19
N ILE A 71 -17.70 8.92 12.31
CA ILE A 71 -17.05 10.18 12.70
C ILE A 71 -18.10 11.15 13.26
N HIS A 72 -19.23 11.32 12.57
CA HIS A 72 -20.32 12.20 13.01
C HIS A 72 -20.88 11.81 14.38
N GLU A 73 -21.15 10.52 14.59
CA GLU A 73 -21.61 10.02 15.89
C GLU A 73 -20.54 10.17 16.97
N ALA A 74 -19.26 9.97 16.65
CA ALA A 74 -18.16 10.20 17.59
C ALA A 74 -18.09 11.67 18.01
N THR A 75 -18.05 12.62 17.06
CA THR A 75 -17.94 14.06 17.37
C THR A 75 -19.11 14.58 18.21
N LYS A 76 -20.28 13.95 18.14
CA LYS A 76 -21.43 14.29 18.99
C LYS A 76 -21.35 13.74 20.41
N ASN A 77 -20.74 12.56 20.57
CA ASN A 77 -20.83 11.78 21.81
C ASN A 77 -19.54 11.80 22.64
N ILE A 78 -18.40 12.16 22.05
CA ILE A 78 -17.10 12.23 22.73
C ILE A 78 -16.39 13.54 22.42
N ASP A 79 -15.67 14.06 23.42
CA ASP A 79 -14.74 15.17 23.21
C ASP A 79 -13.45 14.64 22.59
N ILE A 80 -13.19 15.03 21.35
CA ILE A 80 -12.03 14.56 20.59
C ILE A 80 -10.90 15.56 20.83
N ASN A 81 -9.78 15.08 21.38
CA ASN A 81 -8.56 15.88 21.46
C ASN A 81 -7.94 16.02 20.06
N GLU A 82 -8.35 17.06 19.34
CA GLU A 82 -7.88 17.36 17.98
C GLU A 82 -6.37 17.54 17.92
N ALA A 83 -5.75 18.15 18.93
CA ALA A 83 -4.30 18.35 18.98
C ALA A 83 -3.54 17.01 19.02
N GLU A 84 -4.04 16.03 19.77
CA GLU A 84 -3.45 14.68 19.81
C GLU A 84 -3.67 13.91 18.51
N VAL A 85 -4.82 14.11 17.84
CA VAL A 85 -5.07 13.54 16.50
C VAL A 85 -4.10 14.12 15.48
N GLU A 86 -3.95 15.44 15.43
CA GLU A 86 -3.02 16.14 14.53
C GLU A 86 -1.57 15.72 14.79
N ARG A 87 -1.18 15.57 16.06
CA ARG A 87 0.15 15.06 16.42
C ARG A 87 0.40 13.66 15.83
N LYS A 88 -0.57 12.75 15.93
CA LYS A 88 -0.46 11.40 15.34
C LYS A 88 -0.41 11.43 13.82
N VAL A 89 -1.17 12.32 13.19
CA VAL A 89 -1.14 12.51 11.72
C VAL A 89 0.25 12.99 11.28
N LEU A 90 0.84 13.94 12.00
CA LEU A 90 2.19 14.44 11.73
C LEU A 90 3.26 13.36 11.92
N ASP A 91 3.20 12.60 13.02
CA ASP A 91 4.13 11.48 13.28
C ASP A 91 4.08 10.44 12.16
N TYR A 92 2.87 10.07 11.72
CA TYR A 92 2.69 9.13 10.63
C TYR A 92 3.21 9.70 9.30
N ARG A 93 2.96 10.97 9.01
CA ARG A 93 3.48 11.65 7.82
C ARG A 93 5.01 11.62 7.78
N TYR A 94 5.68 11.92 8.89
CA TYR A 94 7.14 11.87 8.96
C TYR A 94 7.68 10.45 8.78
N SER A 95 6.99 9.46 9.36
CA SER A 95 7.34 8.05 9.20
C SER A 95 7.25 7.62 7.73
N LEU A 96 6.20 8.02 7.02
CA LEU A 96 6.05 7.76 5.59
C LEU A 96 7.14 8.42 4.75
N ILE A 97 7.44 9.70 5.00
CA ILE A 97 8.50 10.41 4.27
C ILE A 97 9.86 9.74 4.50
N GLY A 98 10.17 9.35 5.74
CA GLY A 98 11.39 8.64 6.08
C GLY A 98 11.49 7.30 5.36
N TYR A 99 10.42 6.52 5.34
CA TYR A 99 10.35 5.24 4.65
C TYR A 99 10.55 5.39 3.13
N GLU A 100 9.88 6.35 2.49
CA GLU A 100 10.03 6.58 1.04
C GLU A 100 11.47 6.99 0.70
N TYR A 101 12.09 7.83 1.53
CA TYR A 101 13.49 8.22 1.32
C TYR A 101 14.46 7.05 1.51
N GLN A 102 14.24 6.21 2.52
CA GLN A 102 15.02 4.99 2.74
C GLN A 102 14.91 4.05 1.53
N ASN A 103 13.70 3.81 1.02
CA ASN A 103 13.48 2.99 -0.16
C ASN A 103 14.18 3.57 -1.40
N TYR A 104 14.04 4.87 -1.63
CA TYR A 104 14.75 5.55 -2.72
C TYR A 104 16.26 5.36 -2.59
N TYR A 105 16.80 5.54 -1.38
CA TYR A 105 18.23 5.39 -1.13
C TYR A 105 18.69 3.95 -1.34
N ILE A 106 17.94 2.96 -0.87
CA ILE A 106 18.23 1.54 -1.11
C ILE A 106 18.23 1.27 -2.62
N GLN A 107 17.16 1.59 -3.34
CA GLN A 107 17.06 1.32 -4.78
C GLN A 107 18.19 2.00 -5.59
N LYS A 108 18.64 3.18 -5.17
CA LYS A 108 19.72 3.90 -5.85
C LYS A 108 21.12 3.35 -5.56
N ASN A 109 21.35 2.84 -4.34
CA ASN A 109 22.68 2.45 -3.88
C ASN A 109 22.87 0.92 -3.76
N LEU A 110 21.79 0.14 -3.90
CA LEU A 110 21.83 -1.29 -3.92
C LEU A 110 22.35 -1.75 -5.29
N ASN A 111 23.59 -2.23 -5.31
CA ASN A 111 24.09 -2.95 -6.46
C ASN A 111 23.62 -4.41 -6.37
N ASP A 112 22.55 -4.76 -7.08
CA ASP A 112 21.99 -6.11 -7.13
C ASP A 112 22.81 -7.09 -8.01
N SER A 113 23.92 -6.64 -8.59
CA SER A 113 24.82 -7.53 -9.32
C SER A 113 25.76 -8.27 -8.35
N VAL A 114 25.42 -9.52 -8.07
CA VAL A 114 26.30 -10.46 -7.36
C VAL A 114 26.89 -11.42 -8.39
N SER A 115 28.23 -11.54 -8.43
CA SER A 115 28.90 -12.44 -9.37
C SER A 115 28.89 -13.89 -8.89
N ASP A 116 28.95 -14.84 -9.84
CA ASP A 116 29.07 -16.27 -9.53
C ASP A 116 30.28 -16.59 -8.63
N LYS A 117 31.37 -15.82 -8.80
CA LYS A 117 32.57 -15.95 -7.96
C LYS A 117 32.27 -15.56 -6.51
N GLU A 118 31.59 -14.44 -6.28
CA GLU A 118 31.20 -14.02 -4.92
C GLU A 118 30.26 -15.03 -4.27
N ILE A 119 29.33 -15.61 -5.03
CA ILE A 119 28.45 -16.69 -4.55
C ILE A 119 29.29 -17.90 -4.12
N GLN A 120 30.22 -18.33 -4.96
CA GLN A 120 31.07 -19.49 -4.68
C GLN A 120 31.99 -19.25 -3.47
N ASP A 121 32.61 -18.07 -3.36
CA ASP A 121 33.49 -17.69 -2.26
C ASP A 121 32.70 -17.57 -0.94
N TYR A 122 31.49 -17.03 -0.98
CA TYR A 122 30.58 -16.99 0.16
C TYR A 122 30.18 -18.39 0.62
N TYR A 123 29.78 -19.25 -0.31
CA TYR A 123 29.39 -20.63 -0.02
C TYR A 123 30.55 -21.41 0.60
N ASN A 124 31.73 -21.33 -0.01
CA ASN A 124 32.92 -22.04 0.45
C ASN A 124 33.41 -21.57 1.82
N SER A 125 33.34 -20.26 2.10
CA SER A 125 33.75 -19.71 3.41
C SER A 125 32.75 -19.98 4.54
N ARG A 126 31.54 -20.46 4.24
CA ARG A 126 30.43 -20.61 5.20
C ARG A 126 29.72 -21.95 5.09
N GLN A 127 30.40 -23.00 4.62
CA GLN A 127 29.79 -24.33 4.43
C GLN A 127 29.11 -24.87 5.70
N ASP A 128 29.64 -24.55 6.88
CA ASP A 128 29.06 -24.92 8.17
C ASP A 128 27.62 -24.40 8.38
N ASN A 129 27.27 -23.27 7.76
CA ASN A 129 25.91 -22.70 7.82
C ASN A 129 24.90 -23.45 6.94
N PHE A 130 25.37 -24.31 6.03
CA PHE A 130 24.55 -25.06 5.07
C PHE A 130 24.42 -26.54 5.42
N ILE A 131 24.93 -26.96 6.58
CA ILE A 131 24.76 -28.33 7.07
C ILE A 131 23.29 -28.58 7.43
N LEU A 132 22.74 -29.69 6.93
CA LEU A 132 21.40 -30.12 7.25
C LEU A 132 21.29 -30.45 8.75
N LYS A 133 20.33 -29.82 9.43
CA LYS A 133 20.04 -30.07 10.86
C LYS A 133 19.62 -31.51 11.15
N GLN A 134 19.12 -32.22 10.14
CA GLN A 134 18.70 -33.62 10.23
C GLN A 134 19.12 -34.37 8.97
N ASN A 135 19.47 -35.63 9.13
CA ASN A 135 19.74 -36.50 8.00
C ASN A 135 18.48 -36.68 7.17
N ILE A 136 18.61 -36.53 5.86
CA ILE A 136 17.53 -36.81 4.91
C ILE A 136 17.80 -38.15 4.25
N VAL A 137 16.76 -38.98 4.15
CA VAL A 137 16.82 -40.26 3.46
C VAL A 137 15.97 -40.17 2.19
N ARG A 138 16.55 -40.55 1.05
CA ARG A 138 15.80 -40.72 -0.20
C ARG A 138 15.51 -42.21 -0.35
N GLY A 139 14.27 -42.59 -0.06
CA GLY A 139 13.79 -43.97 -0.22
C GLY A 139 12.66 -44.05 -1.23
N THR A 140 12.65 -45.12 -2.00
CA THR A 140 11.50 -45.53 -2.80
C THR A 140 10.67 -46.48 -1.95
N TYR A 141 9.36 -46.24 -1.81
CA TYR A 141 8.46 -47.15 -1.11
C TYR A 141 7.28 -47.53 -2.00
N ILE A 142 6.74 -48.73 -1.76
CA ILE A 142 5.54 -49.24 -2.43
C ILE A 142 4.53 -49.58 -1.33
N LYS A 143 3.32 -49.04 -1.43
CA LYS A 143 2.22 -49.32 -0.49
C LYS A 143 1.32 -50.40 -1.09
N VAL A 144 1.16 -51.52 -0.38
CA VAL A 144 0.38 -52.67 -0.85
C VAL A 144 -0.77 -52.98 0.14
N PRO A 145 -1.99 -53.31 -0.32
CA PRO A 145 -3.10 -53.76 0.54
C PRO A 145 -2.77 -55.03 1.32
N LYS A 146 -3.36 -55.19 2.52
CA LYS A 146 -3.11 -56.36 3.39
C LYS A 146 -3.58 -57.67 2.76
N GLU A 147 -4.55 -57.60 1.86
CA GLU A 147 -5.16 -58.75 1.18
C GLU A 147 -4.36 -59.19 -0.06
N ALA A 148 -3.20 -58.58 -0.34
CA ALA A 148 -2.44 -58.88 -1.53
C ALA A 148 -1.83 -60.30 -1.49
N PRO A 149 -1.95 -61.11 -2.56
CA PRO A 149 -1.60 -62.54 -2.53
C PRO A 149 -0.11 -62.89 -2.35
N ALA A 150 0.82 -61.93 -2.41
CA ALA A 150 2.25 -62.23 -2.30
C ALA A 150 3.10 -61.03 -1.81
N PRO A 151 3.25 -60.84 -0.49
CA PRO A 151 4.18 -59.85 0.07
C PRO A 151 5.67 -60.22 -0.16
N SER A 152 5.96 -61.51 -0.39
CA SER A 152 7.32 -62.06 -0.50
C SER A 152 8.02 -61.83 -1.84
N ALA A 153 7.32 -61.29 -2.85
CA ALA A 153 7.88 -61.04 -4.18
C ALA A 153 8.52 -59.64 -4.34
N LEU A 154 8.35 -58.76 -3.34
CA LEU A 154 8.94 -57.42 -3.33
C LEU A 154 10.39 -57.52 -2.83
N LYS A 155 11.35 -57.69 -3.75
CA LYS A 155 12.77 -57.50 -3.43
C LYS A 155 13.11 -56.02 -3.50
N THR A 156 13.67 -55.51 -2.41
CA THR A 156 14.34 -54.20 -2.34
C THR A 156 15.71 -54.29 -2.99
#